data_AF-A0A970SYU7-F1
#
_entry.id   AF-A0A970SYU7-F1
#
_cell.length_a   1.000
_cell.length_b   1.000
_cell.length_c   1.000
_cell.angle_alpha   90.00
_cell.angle_beta   90.00
_cell.angle_gamma   90.00
#
_symmetry.space_group_name_H-M   'P 1'
#
loop_
_entity.id
_entity.type
_entity.pdbx_description
1 polymer ?
#
loop_
_entity_poly.entity_id
_entity_poly.type
_entity_poly.pdbx_seq_one_letter_code
_entity_poly.pdbx_strand_id
1 'polypeptide(L)'
;MPYDTTAISGDVKNLLPLRAKLIEAQHPSWNLFKCLLSPYRCLGFKGTVGENMKYLIFDNNKRLLACLLFGSAAWSCAARNDFIRWDRDTRINHLRLITNNTLIDTTLV
;
A
#
# COMPACT_ATOMS: atom_id res chain seq x y z
N MET A 1 -11.15 12.07 10.77
CA MET A 1 -9.84 12.33 11.41
C MET A 1 -9.08 13.27 10.51
N PRO A 2 -8.66 14.45 10.99
CA PRO A 2 -7.83 15.35 10.20
C PRO A 2 -6.41 14.81 10.09
N TYR A 3 -5.85 14.83 8.88
CA TYR A 3 -4.44 14.62 8.60
C TYR A 3 -3.92 15.82 7.79
N ASP A 4 -2.62 16.10 7.86
CA ASP A 4 -2.03 17.30 7.25
C ASP A 4 -1.96 17.20 5.72
N THR A 5 -2.77 18.03 5.04
CA THR A 5 -2.87 18.11 3.57
C THR A 5 -2.03 19.21 2.92
N THR A 6 -1.15 19.89 3.67
CA THR A 6 -0.34 21.00 3.16
C THR A 6 0.58 20.54 2.03
N ALA A 7 0.61 21.20 0.87
CA ALA A 7 1.49 20.76 -0.23
C ALA A 7 2.94 20.58 0.24
N ILE A 8 3.57 19.47 -0.14
CA ILE A 8 4.95 19.19 0.22
C ILE A 8 5.85 19.79 -0.84
N SER A 9 6.67 20.77 -0.46
CA SER A 9 7.63 21.43 -1.33
C SER A 9 9.02 21.41 -0.72
N GLY A 10 10.04 21.13 -1.53
CA GLY A 10 11.45 21.14 -1.11
C GLY A 10 12.21 19.90 -1.55
N ASP A 11 13.42 19.73 -1.03
CA ASP A 11 14.26 18.56 -1.32
C ASP A 11 13.69 17.31 -0.62
N VAL A 12 13.58 16.20 -1.37
CA VAL A 12 13.14 14.89 -0.87
C VAL A 12 14.00 14.43 0.32
N LYS A 13 15.28 14.82 0.37
CA LYS A 13 16.17 14.52 1.51
C LYS A 13 15.61 15.01 2.85
N ASN A 14 14.84 16.09 2.85
CA ASN A 14 14.24 16.65 4.06
C ASN A 14 13.11 15.78 4.61
N LEU A 15 12.56 14.86 3.80
CA LEU A 15 11.52 13.91 4.22
C LEU A 15 12.12 12.63 4.81
N LEU A 16 13.40 12.38 4.57
CA LEU A 16 14.08 11.16 5.00
C LEU A 16 14.47 11.22 6.49
N PRO A 17 14.51 10.07 7.18
CA PRO A 17 14.12 8.75 6.69
C PRO A 17 12.60 8.56 6.67
N LEU A 18 12.09 7.92 5.62
CA LEU A 18 10.69 7.49 5.57
C LEU A 18 10.47 6.32 6.51
N ARG A 19 9.36 6.34 7.25
CA ARG A 19 8.96 5.28 8.17
C ARG A 19 7.69 4.62 7.67
N ALA A 20 7.77 3.34 7.33
CA ALA A 20 6.61 2.50 7.04
C ALA A 20 6.10 1.86 8.34
N LYS A 21 4.85 2.15 8.72
CA LYS A 21 4.19 1.51 9.86
C LYS A 21 3.13 0.54 9.37
N LEU A 22 3.27 -0.73 9.77
CA LEU A 22 2.24 -1.74 9.56
C LEU A 22 0.99 -1.38 10.37
N ILE A 23 -0.19 -1.51 9.75
CA ILE A 23 -1.48 -1.35 10.41
C ILE A 23 -2.01 -2.74 10.74
N GLU A 24 -2.03 -3.07 12.02
CA GLU A 24 -2.62 -4.31 12.50
C GLU A 24 -4.16 -4.26 12.45
N ALA A 25 -4.78 -5.43 12.39
CA ALA A 25 -6.24 -5.55 12.46
C ALA A 25 -6.74 -4.92 13.77
N GLN A 26 -7.79 -4.08 13.69
CA GLN A 26 -8.40 -3.36 14.82
C GLN A 26 -7.58 -2.19 15.40
N HIS A 27 -6.43 -1.84 14.81
CA HIS A 27 -5.69 -0.66 15.24
C HIS A 27 -6.47 0.65 14.92
N PRO A 28 -6.45 1.70 15.76
CA PRO A 28 -7.16 2.96 15.52
C PRO A 28 -6.83 3.63 14.17
N SER A 29 -5.60 3.44 13.69
CA SER A 29 -5.13 3.89 12.36
C SER A 29 -5.89 3.28 11.18
N TRP A 30 -6.70 2.25 11.41
CA TRP A 30 -7.62 1.69 10.42
C TRP A 30 -8.59 2.74 9.87
N ASN A 31 -9.13 3.59 10.75
CA ASN A 31 -10.06 4.64 10.34
C ASN A 31 -9.35 5.69 9.49
N LEU A 32 -8.10 6.02 9.83
CA LEU A 32 -7.26 6.91 9.03
C LEU A 32 -6.99 6.32 7.63
N PHE A 33 -6.62 5.05 7.55
CA PHE A 33 -6.42 4.35 6.28
C PHE A 33 -7.69 4.33 5.41
N LYS A 34 -8.86 4.07 6.02
CA LYS A 34 -10.15 4.16 5.32
C LYS A 34 -10.44 5.57 4.81
N CYS A 35 -10.09 6.61 5.55
CA CYS A 35 -10.24 7.99 5.09
C CYS A 35 -9.33 8.29 3.89
N LEU A 36 -8.09 7.81 3.88
CA LEU A 36 -7.16 7.96 2.75
C LEU A 36 -7.63 7.20 1.50
N LEU A 37 -8.28 6.04 1.68
CA LEU A 37 -8.90 5.30 0.59
C LEU A 37 -10.20 5.93 0.07
N SER A 38 -10.79 6.89 0.77
CA SER A 38 -12.09 7.47 0.45
C SER A 38 -12.16 8.18 -0.92
N PRO A 39 -11.12 8.90 -1.38
CA PRO A 39 -11.06 9.47 -2.74
C PRO A 39 -10.96 8.38 -3.81
N TYR A 40 -10.28 7.26 -3.52
CA TYR A 40 -10.08 6.12 -4.41
C TYR A 40 -11.21 5.10 -4.34
N ARG A 41 -12.44 5.57 -4.11
CA ARG A 41 -13.66 4.77 -4.27
C ARG A 41 -13.92 4.33 -5.72
N CYS A 42 -12.89 4.20 -6.55
CA CYS A 42 -12.93 3.40 -7.76
C CYS A 42 -13.46 2.01 -7.37
N LEU A 43 -14.73 1.74 -7.69
CA LEU A 43 -15.38 0.44 -7.62
C LEU A 43 -15.72 -0.11 -6.22
N GLY A 44 -16.06 0.73 -5.25
CA GLY A 44 -16.76 0.24 -4.05
C GLY A 44 -15.94 -0.73 -3.21
N PHE A 45 -14.76 -0.31 -2.77
CA PHE A 45 -13.91 -1.04 -1.82
C PHE A 45 -14.68 -1.36 -0.52
N LYS A 46 -15.21 -2.59 -0.42
CA LYS A 46 -15.96 -3.11 0.75
C LYS A 46 -15.05 -3.71 1.83
N GLY A 47 -13.74 -3.75 1.58
CA GLY A 47 -12.74 -4.38 2.41
C GLY A 47 -11.71 -5.12 1.56
N THR A 48 -10.64 -5.56 2.19
CA THR A 48 -9.66 -6.46 1.58
C THR A 48 -10.09 -7.90 1.78
N VAL A 49 -10.34 -8.63 0.69
CA VAL A 49 -10.63 -10.07 0.72
C VAL A 49 -9.32 -10.84 0.77
N GLY A 50 -9.23 -11.83 1.66
CA GLY A 50 -8.02 -12.64 1.87
C GLY A 50 -6.91 -11.94 2.65
N GLU A 51 -5.72 -12.54 2.68
CA GLU A 51 -4.56 -11.99 3.37
C GLU A 51 -4.07 -10.70 2.71
N ASN A 52 -3.80 -9.70 3.53
CA ASN A 52 -3.42 -8.37 3.09
C ASN A 52 -2.60 -7.66 4.18
N MET A 53 -1.73 -6.76 3.75
CA MET A 53 -0.90 -5.93 4.62
C MET A 53 -1.09 -4.47 4.26
N LYS A 54 -1.13 -3.61 5.28
CA LYS A 54 -1.41 -2.18 5.12
C LYS A 54 -0.31 -1.39 5.79
N TYR A 55 0.20 -0.39 5.08
CA TYR A 55 1.23 0.48 5.61
C TYR A 55 0.79 1.94 5.52
N LEU A 56 1.14 2.70 6.55
CA LEU A 56 1.18 4.15 6.50
C LEU A 56 2.63 4.58 6.40
N ILE A 57 2.91 5.49 5.48
CA ILE A 57 4.23 6.05 5.27
C ILE A 57 4.28 7.42 5.92
N PHE A 58 5.30 7.64 6.75
CA PHE A 58 5.53 8.92 7.43
C PHE A 58 6.91 9.48 7.08
N ASP A 59 7.03 10.80 7.08
CA ASP A 59 8.32 11.49 7.03
C ASP A 59 9.03 11.47 8.41
N ASN A 60 10.19 12.12 8.48
CA ASN A 60 10.94 12.28 9.72
C ASN A 60 10.20 13.10 10.81
N ASN A 61 9.28 13.98 10.42
CA ASN A 61 8.44 14.81 11.29
C ASN A 61 7.15 14.10 11.73
N LYS A 62 7.00 12.80 11.40
CA LYS A 62 5.79 11.99 11.66
C LYS A 62 4.57 12.50 10.91
N ARG A 63 4.77 13.27 9.85
CA ARG A 63 3.72 13.66 8.93
C ARG A 63 3.38 12.47 8.05
N LEU A 64 2.10 12.13 7.97
CA LEU A 64 1.62 11.11 7.06
C LEU A 64 1.86 11.58 5.62
N LEU A 65 2.38 10.72 4.75
CA LEU A 65 2.68 11.03 3.35
C LEU A 65 1.84 10.21 2.36
N ALA A 66 1.67 8.93 2.68
CA ALA A 66 1.07 7.96 1.77
C ALA A 66 0.52 6.76 2.54
N CYS A 67 -0.31 5.98 1.86
CA CYS A 67 -0.71 4.66 2.31
C CYS A 67 -0.46 3.60 1.23
N LEU A 68 -0.10 2.39 1.67
CA LEU A 68 0.15 1.25 0.80
C LEU A 68 -0.78 0.10 1.20
N LEU A 69 -1.32 -0.58 0.20
CA LEU A 69 -2.10 -1.80 0.37
C LEU A 69 -1.48 -2.94 -0.43
N PHE A 70 -1.08 -3.98 0.27
CA PHE A 70 -0.64 -5.25 -0.31
C PHE A 70 -1.71 -6.30 -0.11
N GLY A 71 -2.05 -7.04 -1.16
CA GLY A 71 -3.01 -8.14 -1.13
C GLY A 71 -2.39 -9.45 -1.59
N SER A 72 -3.13 -10.54 -1.45
CA SER A 72 -2.73 -11.84 -2.01
C SER A 72 -2.35 -11.70 -3.50
N ALA A 73 -1.30 -12.39 -3.93
CA ALA A 73 -0.82 -12.30 -5.30
C ALA A 73 -1.91 -12.73 -6.31
N ALA A 74 -2.01 -12.01 -7.42
CA ALA A 74 -2.92 -12.40 -8.49
C ALA A 74 -2.50 -13.76 -9.04
N TRP A 75 -3.46 -14.69 -9.13
CA TRP A 75 -3.22 -16.04 -9.63
C TRP A 75 -2.55 -16.04 -11.02
N SER A 76 -3.03 -15.16 -11.91
CA SER A 76 -2.46 -14.97 -13.25
C SER A 76 -2.10 -13.50 -13.48
N CYS A 77 -0.82 -13.24 -13.71
CA CYS A 77 -0.28 -11.96 -14.15
C CYS A 77 0.88 -12.25 -15.11
N ALA A 78 0.65 -12.08 -16.41
CA ALA A 78 1.64 -12.41 -17.43
C ALA A 78 2.91 -11.55 -17.28
N ALA A 79 2.74 -10.23 -17.18
CA ALA A 79 3.85 -9.29 -16.99
C ALA A 79 4.76 -9.66 -15.80
N ARG A 80 4.18 -10.09 -14.67
CA ARG A 80 4.96 -10.59 -13.53
C ARG A 80 5.74 -11.85 -13.90
N ASN A 81 5.05 -12.84 -14.47
CA ASN A 81 5.68 -14.12 -14.80
C ASN A 81 6.81 -13.91 -15.82
N ASP A 82 6.65 -13.02 -16.79
CA ASP A 82 7.68 -12.71 -17.79
C ASP A 82 8.88 -12.00 -17.16
N PHE A 83 8.64 -11.04 -16.27
CA PHE A 83 9.70 -10.30 -15.58
C PHE A 83 10.54 -11.19 -14.65
N ILE A 84 9.88 -12.02 -13.83
CA ILE A 84 10.55 -12.95 -12.89
C ILE A 84 10.99 -14.24 -13.63
N ARG A 85 10.57 -14.42 -14.88
CA ARG A 85 10.77 -15.62 -15.71
C ARG A 85 10.22 -16.90 -15.08
N TRP A 86 9.03 -16.81 -14.52
CA TRP A 86 8.31 -17.97 -13.98
C TRP A 86 7.51 -18.67 -15.07
N ASP A 87 7.76 -19.96 -15.25
CA ASP A 87 6.81 -20.85 -15.92
C ASP A 87 5.58 -21.14 -15.02
N ARG A 88 4.65 -21.95 -15.54
CA ARG A 88 3.39 -22.29 -14.85
C ARG A 88 3.62 -23.00 -13.51
N ASP A 89 4.53 -23.96 -13.45
CA ASP A 89 4.74 -24.81 -12.27
C ASP A 89 5.50 -24.02 -11.20
N THR A 90 6.52 -23.27 -11.61
CA THR A 90 7.23 -22.31 -10.77
C THR A 90 6.27 -21.29 -10.17
N ARG A 91 5.34 -20.75 -10.97
CA ARG A 91 4.32 -19.81 -10.48
C ARG A 91 3.43 -20.45 -9.43
N ILE A 92 2.88 -21.64 -9.66
CA ILE A 92 1.99 -22.32 -8.70
C ILE A 92 2.71 -22.54 -7.37
N ASN A 93 3.99 -22.92 -7.42
CA ASN A 93 4.78 -23.19 -6.22
C ASN A 93 5.25 -21.94 -5.48
N HIS A 94 5.39 -20.80 -6.14
CA HIS A 94 5.94 -19.57 -5.53
C HIS A 94 4.90 -18.47 -5.28
N LEU A 95 3.66 -18.61 -5.76
CA LEU A 95 2.64 -17.57 -5.63
C LEU A 95 2.38 -17.16 -4.17
N ARG A 96 2.47 -18.12 -3.24
CA ARG A 96 2.28 -17.90 -1.79
C ARG A 96 3.41 -17.08 -1.12
N LEU A 97 4.53 -16.90 -1.81
CA LEU A 97 5.71 -16.19 -1.30
C LEU A 97 5.75 -14.73 -1.74
N ILE A 98 4.76 -14.30 -2.53
CA ILE A 98 4.69 -12.95 -3.07
C ILE A 98 3.33 -12.32 -2.75
N THR A 99 3.30 -11.00 -2.78
CA THR A 99 2.09 -10.21 -2.60
C THR A 99 1.91 -9.28 -3.80
N ASN A 100 0.66 -8.96 -4.12
CA ASN A 100 0.36 -7.93 -5.09
C ASN A 100 0.35 -6.55 -4.42
N ASN A 101 0.94 -5.57 -5.08
CA ASN A 101 0.72 -4.18 -4.76
C ASN A 101 -0.64 -3.76 -5.30
N THR A 102 -1.62 -3.64 -4.42
CA THR A 102 -3.01 -3.38 -4.79
C THR A 102 -3.28 -1.89 -4.90
N LEU A 103 -2.64 -1.07 -4.07
CA LEU A 103 -2.82 0.38 -4.07
C LEU A 103 -1.62 1.09 -3.47
N ILE A 104 -1.18 2.13 -4.17
CA ILE A 104 -0.34 3.20 -3.64
C ILE A 104 -1.19 4.46 -3.73
N ASP A 105 -1.43 5.12 -2.59
CA ASP A 105 -1.97 6.47 -2.59
C ASP A 105 -0.95 7.40 -1.94
N THR A 106 -0.41 8.31 -2.76
CA THR A 106 0.41 9.43 -2.35
C THR A 106 -0.50 10.64 -2.21
N THR A 107 -1.22 10.73 -1.09
CA THR A 107 -2.28 11.73 -0.89
C THR A 107 -1.76 13.17 -0.81
N LEU A 108 -0.46 13.43 -1.00
CA LEU A 108 0.23 14.69 -0.63
C LEU A 108 1.35 15.15 -1.57
N VAL A 109 1.37 14.71 -2.82
CA VAL A 109 2.24 15.29 -3.86
C VAL A 109 1.50 16.37 -4.62
#